data_AF-A0A971RTJ8-F1
#
_entry.id   AF-A0A971RTJ8-F1
#
_cell.length_a   1.000
_cell.length_b   1.000
_cell.length_c   1.000
_cell.angle_alpha   90.00
_cell.angle_beta   90.00
_cell.angle_gamma   90.00
#
_symmetry.space_group_name_H-M   'P 1'
#
loop_
_entity.id
_entity.type
_entity.pdbx_description
1 polymer ?
#
loop_
_entity_poly.entity_id
_entity_poly.type
_entity_poly.pdbx_seq_one_letter_code
_entity_poly.pdbx_strand_id
1 'polypeptide(L)'
;MNKDHLYVDYVQAWEIVNSSGPADPTAFNANAISDSQIDLSWTRNATPDNVLLAWNTTNSFGTPSGSYSAGGTISGGGTVLLGNSGNTTFNHNGLNAETTYYYKIWSLDGSGNYSSGVTANATTTAGPVIDNPEDFSAGAVSDEQIDLIWVLNNDDDPILLAWNTVNTFGTPSGSYSAGGSITGGGTVLLANSSNTGFNHTGLDADTQYFYKIWSLHEENNVISYSSGVTANASTFDVIIKNFPWMEGFEANSPTRGSWTQIHENFTQNWVWATGADTGTIRTAHSGNLNARFTALNPGYRTKLVTPILDLSSLDHPVLSFWYGQEEDDTHQNHLSIFYRSNPNAPWTQLGASYTDNISEWTLMDGISLPNPSATYQLAFEALEGAGHANVLDDVEIREDEGHVPVQLSSFTAAISADNFVNLMWVTQSETGVLGFYVLRNTENHLGSALTVSELISATNTSEQQSYIFKDSEIFENGHYYYWLQNSDMDGSVQFHGPVSIQFTAAQGDIPELPLVTQLKPVYPNPFNPIAFIPFSLKESATVNFEIYNARGQLVKRIPLGQKAAGNHRIEWDGRDDQGINCTTGVYHIRMTAGTESFSRKAVLMK
;
A
#
# COMPACT_ATOMS: atom_id res chain seq x y z
N MET A 1 38.92 -21.46 115.90
CA MET A 1 39.78 -21.10 114.76
C MET A 1 38.99 -20.18 113.86
N ASN A 2 39.56 -18.99 113.62
CA ASN A 2 39.29 -17.99 112.58
C ASN A 2 37.93 -17.98 111.88
N LYS A 3 37.29 -16.81 111.86
CA LYS A 3 37.32 -15.92 110.69
C LYS A 3 36.73 -14.55 111.06
N ASP A 4 37.55 -13.53 110.90
CA ASP A 4 37.15 -12.13 110.95
C ASP A 4 36.18 -11.83 109.81
N HIS A 5 35.07 -11.15 110.13
CA HIS A 5 34.22 -10.49 109.15
C HIS A 5 34.38 -8.98 109.33
N LEU A 6 35.21 -8.39 108.47
CA LEU A 6 35.30 -6.96 108.26
C LEU A 6 34.25 -6.60 107.19
N TYR A 7 33.24 -5.80 107.55
CA TYR A 7 32.36 -5.14 106.59
C TYR A 7 32.94 -3.75 106.29
N VAL A 8 33.21 -3.47 105.01
CA VAL A 8 33.55 -2.14 104.50
C VAL A 8 32.36 -1.67 103.66
N ASP A 9 31.80 -0.54 104.07
CA ASP A 9 30.52 0.04 103.59
C ASP A 9 30.69 1.04 102.44
N TYR A 10 31.90 1.36 101.97
CA TYR A 10 32.05 2.21 100.78
C TYR A 10 33.49 2.19 100.24
N VAL A 11 33.66 1.95 98.93
CA VAL A 11 34.89 2.23 98.19
C VAL A 11 34.48 3.10 96.99
N GLN A 12 34.81 4.38 97.02
CA GLN A 12 34.77 5.23 95.83
C GLN A 12 36.11 5.15 95.11
N ALA A 13 36.10 4.61 93.90
CA ALA A 13 37.17 4.77 92.93
C ALA A 13 36.84 5.96 92.02
N TRP A 14 37.78 6.88 91.85
CA TRP A 14 37.70 7.95 90.86
C TRP A 14 38.36 7.45 89.57
N GLU A 15 37.62 7.43 88.47
CA GLU A 15 38.18 7.26 87.13
C GLU A 15 38.52 8.66 86.57
N ILE A 16 39.81 8.92 86.35
CA ILE A 16 40.25 10.08 85.56
C ILE A 16 40.08 9.70 84.10
N VAL A 17 38.99 10.13 83.47
CA VAL A 17 38.81 10.03 82.01
C VAL A 17 39.40 11.28 81.38
N ASN A 18 40.70 11.27 81.09
CA ASN A 18 41.31 12.26 80.20
C ASN A 18 41.21 11.77 78.76
N SER A 19 40.19 12.23 78.02
CA SER A 19 40.26 12.45 76.57
C SER A 19 39.04 13.25 76.08
N SER A 20 38.85 14.48 76.56
CA SER A 20 38.01 15.41 75.80
C SER A 20 38.86 15.89 74.62
N GLY A 21 38.49 15.53 73.39
CA GLY A 21 39.03 16.17 72.18
C GLY A 21 38.84 17.71 72.23
N PRO A 22 39.32 18.46 71.22
CA PRO A 22 39.11 19.90 71.18
C PRO A 22 37.63 20.26 71.29
N ALA A 23 37.32 21.47 71.76
CA ALA A 23 35.94 21.95 71.77
C ALA A 23 35.39 22.06 70.34
N ASP A 24 34.10 21.83 70.15
CA ASP A 24 33.45 21.93 68.84
C ASP A 24 33.49 23.36 68.26
N PRO A 25 33.42 23.50 66.93
CA PRO A 25 33.07 24.76 66.30
C PRO A 25 31.70 25.25 66.80
N THR A 26 31.51 26.57 66.81
CA THR A 26 30.26 27.20 67.25
C THR A 26 29.58 27.92 66.09
N ALA A 27 28.29 28.26 66.24
CA ALA A 27 27.52 28.97 65.20
C ALA A 27 27.58 28.29 63.82
N PHE A 28 27.55 26.95 63.78
CA PHE A 28 27.52 26.21 62.53
C PHE A 28 26.14 26.31 61.88
N ASN A 29 26.06 27.00 60.75
CA ASN A 29 24.84 27.24 60.00
C ASN A 29 24.96 26.70 58.57
N ALA A 30 23.84 26.21 58.05
CA ALA A 30 23.65 25.85 56.65
C ALA A 30 22.49 26.67 56.09
N ASN A 31 22.74 27.44 55.04
CA ASN A 31 21.77 28.32 54.40
C ASN A 31 21.61 27.91 52.95
N ALA A 32 20.41 27.50 52.54
CA ALA A 32 20.11 27.28 51.13
C ALA A 32 20.09 28.61 50.38
N ILE A 33 20.91 28.71 49.34
CA ILE A 33 21.05 29.90 48.50
C ILE A 33 20.23 29.75 47.22
N SER A 34 20.22 28.55 46.65
CA SER A 34 19.47 28.19 45.45
C SER A 34 19.00 26.73 45.51
N ASP A 35 18.50 26.25 44.38
CA ASP A 35 18.13 24.87 44.12
C ASP A 35 19.35 23.92 44.08
N SER A 36 20.54 24.47 43.92
CA SER A 36 21.77 23.73 43.71
C SER A 36 22.92 24.16 44.61
N GLN A 37 22.70 25.12 45.52
CA GLN A 37 23.73 25.67 46.40
C GLN A 37 23.26 25.81 47.86
N ILE A 38 24.09 25.33 48.79
CA ILE A 38 24.00 25.59 50.24
C ILE A 38 25.32 26.21 50.72
N ASP A 39 25.23 27.37 51.36
CA ASP A 39 26.37 28.03 51.98
C ASP A 39 26.46 27.66 53.46
N LEU A 40 27.67 27.29 53.89
CA LEU A 40 27.99 26.86 55.23
C LEU A 40 28.85 27.92 55.91
N SER A 41 28.58 28.22 57.17
CA SER A 41 29.38 29.13 57.98
C SER A 41 29.51 28.65 59.42
N TRP A 42 30.64 28.92 60.05
CA TRP A 42 30.92 28.58 61.46
C TRP A 42 31.96 29.50 62.07
N THR A 43 32.01 29.51 63.40
CA THR A 43 33.08 30.10 64.19
C THR A 43 33.97 28.98 64.73
N ARG A 44 35.28 29.04 64.49
CA ARG A 44 36.24 28.10 65.09
C ARG A 44 36.19 28.18 66.62
N ASN A 45 36.62 27.11 67.28
CA ASN A 45 36.66 27.07 68.74
C ASN A 45 37.66 28.11 69.31
N ALA A 46 37.71 28.24 70.64
CA ALA A 46 38.55 29.24 71.30
C ALA A 46 40.07 29.04 71.07
N THR A 47 40.50 27.83 70.70
CA THR A 47 41.88 27.43 70.38
C THR A 47 42.18 27.44 68.87
N PRO A 48 41.51 28.31 68.11
CA PRO A 48 41.14 28.21 66.68
C PRO A 48 41.64 26.96 65.91
N ASP A 49 41.25 25.77 66.38
CA ASP A 49 41.61 24.50 65.75
C ASP A 49 41.05 24.41 64.32
N ASN A 50 41.76 23.70 63.46
CA ASN A 50 41.29 23.45 62.09
C ASN A 50 40.04 22.55 62.10
N VAL A 51 39.30 22.52 61.00
CA VAL A 51 38.05 21.77 60.90
C VAL A 51 38.10 20.64 59.88
N LEU A 52 37.27 19.62 60.14
CA LEU A 52 36.81 18.63 59.18
C LEU A 52 35.31 18.88 58.95
N LEU A 53 34.90 19.02 57.70
CA LEU A 53 33.50 19.23 57.31
C LEU A 53 33.08 18.09 56.37
N ALA A 54 31.94 17.45 56.66
CA ALA A 54 31.36 16.43 55.80
C ALA A 54 29.85 16.64 55.60
N TRP A 55 29.31 16.07 54.53
CA TRP A 55 27.90 16.10 54.19
C TRP A 55 27.32 14.69 54.01
N ASN A 56 26.01 14.54 54.13
CA ASN A 56 25.25 13.32 53.83
C ASN A 56 23.78 13.69 53.49
N THR A 57 23.09 12.89 52.67
CA THR A 57 21.64 13.03 52.42
C THR A 57 20.77 12.54 53.59
N THR A 58 21.39 11.86 54.55
CA THR A 58 20.76 11.45 55.81
C THR A 58 21.51 12.06 56.98
N ASN A 59 20.86 12.24 58.14
CA ASN A 59 21.51 12.75 59.34
C ASN A 59 22.37 11.67 60.06
N SER A 60 23.18 10.95 59.31
CA SER A 60 24.01 9.85 59.82
C SER A 60 25.47 10.09 59.46
N PHE A 61 26.31 10.16 60.48
CA PHE A 61 27.73 10.44 60.33
C PHE A 61 28.56 9.48 61.18
N GLY A 62 29.66 9.00 60.60
CA GLY A 62 30.67 8.25 61.31
C GLY A 62 31.49 9.10 62.29
N THR A 63 32.38 8.42 63.02
CA THR A 63 33.37 9.09 63.88
C THR A 63 34.69 9.16 63.12
N PRO A 64 35.23 10.36 62.88
CA PRO A 64 36.48 10.50 62.15
C PRO A 64 37.66 9.90 62.94
N SER A 65 38.51 9.16 62.24
CA SER A 65 39.76 8.62 62.77
C SER A 65 40.82 8.61 61.67
N GLY A 66 41.89 9.38 61.86
CA GLY A 66 42.93 9.59 60.84
C GLY A 66 42.76 10.88 60.04
N SER A 67 43.41 10.97 58.89
CA SER A 67 43.39 12.18 58.04
C SER A 67 42.46 12.02 56.84
N TYR A 68 41.79 13.10 56.45
CA TYR A 68 40.82 13.11 55.37
C TYR A 68 41.13 14.24 54.37
N SER A 69 40.84 13.98 53.10
CA SER A 69 40.83 14.96 52.01
C SER A 69 39.41 15.15 51.49
N ALA A 70 39.16 16.26 50.79
CA ALA A 70 37.89 16.49 50.08
C ALA A 70 37.57 15.32 49.14
N GLY A 71 36.31 14.89 49.10
CA GLY A 71 35.83 13.72 48.37
C GLY A 71 36.01 12.39 49.09
N GLY A 72 36.76 12.34 50.21
CA GLY A 72 36.91 11.12 51.02
C GLY A 72 35.63 10.77 51.79
N THR A 73 35.53 9.53 52.25
CA THR A 73 34.37 9.05 53.04
C THR A 73 34.78 8.76 54.48
N ILE A 74 33.90 9.08 55.44
CA ILE A 74 34.06 8.72 56.85
C ILE A 74 33.36 7.38 57.08
N SER A 75 34.08 6.42 57.70
CA SER A 75 33.50 5.13 58.07
C SER A 75 32.31 5.32 59.03
N GLY A 76 31.13 4.85 58.65
CA GLY A 76 29.87 5.09 59.37
C GLY A 76 29.00 6.20 58.78
N GLY A 77 29.46 6.91 57.74
CA GLY A 77 28.66 7.86 56.95
C GLY A 77 29.29 9.25 56.87
N GLY A 78 29.09 9.92 55.73
CA GLY A 78 29.55 11.28 55.47
C GLY A 78 30.66 11.36 54.41
N THR A 79 30.49 12.27 53.47
CA THR A 79 31.47 12.62 52.42
C THR A 79 32.14 13.94 52.76
N VAL A 80 33.47 13.98 52.75
CA VAL A 80 34.27 15.10 53.22
C VAL A 80 34.28 16.24 52.19
N LEU A 81 33.97 17.45 52.63
CA LEU A 81 34.06 18.70 51.86
C LEU A 81 35.38 19.43 52.13
N LEU A 82 35.80 19.47 53.38
CA LEU A 82 37.07 20.07 53.82
C LEU A 82 37.71 19.16 54.86
N GLY A 83 39.00 18.88 54.73
CA GLY A 83 39.79 18.16 55.75
C GLY A 83 40.96 19.02 56.22
N ASN A 84 41.13 19.15 57.53
CA ASN A 84 42.20 19.93 58.16
C ASN A 84 42.31 21.37 57.58
N SER A 85 41.22 22.13 57.65
CA SER A 85 41.13 23.47 57.06
C SER A 85 40.94 24.56 58.12
N GLY A 86 41.56 25.73 57.90
CA GLY A 86 41.36 26.92 58.74
C GLY A 86 40.18 27.80 58.32
N ASN A 87 39.41 27.38 57.30
CA ASN A 87 38.27 28.13 56.79
C ASN A 87 37.15 28.26 57.84
N THR A 88 36.31 29.27 57.64
CA THR A 88 35.10 29.53 58.45
C THR A 88 33.82 29.53 57.61
N THR A 89 33.95 29.33 56.29
CA THR A 89 32.85 29.23 55.34
C THR A 89 33.14 28.19 54.26
N PHE A 90 32.09 27.66 53.63
CA PHE A 90 32.18 26.78 52.47
C PHE A 90 30.91 26.85 51.63
N ASN A 91 31.05 26.96 50.30
CA ASN A 91 29.93 26.97 49.38
C ASN A 91 29.78 25.58 48.75
N HIS A 92 28.73 24.85 49.10
CA HIS A 92 28.46 23.52 48.57
C HIS A 92 27.52 23.63 47.36
N ASN A 93 28.08 23.47 46.16
CA ASN A 93 27.40 23.62 44.87
C ASN A 93 27.10 22.24 44.24
N GLY A 94 26.26 22.22 43.20
CA GLY A 94 25.93 21.01 42.44
C GLY A 94 24.97 20.07 43.17
N LEU A 95 24.11 20.62 44.02
CA LEU A 95 23.10 19.89 44.78
C LEU A 95 21.82 19.70 43.96
N ASN A 96 21.01 18.71 44.37
CA ASN A 96 19.68 18.50 43.80
C ASN A 96 18.68 19.47 44.43
N ALA A 97 17.73 19.98 43.65
CA ALA A 97 16.63 20.82 44.12
C ALA A 97 15.76 20.09 45.16
N GLU A 98 15.11 20.87 46.03
CA GLU A 98 14.18 20.38 47.08
C GLU A 98 14.72 19.23 47.95
N THR A 99 16.05 19.12 48.07
CA THR A 99 16.72 18.00 48.74
C THR A 99 17.36 18.50 50.03
N THR A 100 17.05 17.85 51.15
CA THR A 100 17.68 18.14 52.44
C THR A 100 19.06 17.51 52.51
N TYR A 101 20.08 18.35 52.70
CA TYR A 101 21.44 17.92 52.97
C TYR A 101 21.79 18.17 54.42
N TYR A 102 22.34 17.14 55.07
CA TYR A 102 22.88 17.23 56.41
C TYR A 102 24.37 17.43 56.34
N TYR A 103 24.90 18.21 57.27
CA TYR A 103 26.30 18.52 57.40
C TYR A 103 26.75 18.27 58.83
N LYS A 104 27.98 17.81 59.00
CA LYS A 104 28.61 17.70 60.31
C LYS A 104 30.03 18.27 60.23
N ILE A 105 30.39 19.06 61.23
CA ILE A 105 31.70 19.69 61.33
C ILE A 105 32.35 19.34 62.66
N TRP A 106 33.65 19.04 62.63
CA TRP A 106 34.48 18.70 63.77
C TRP A 106 35.69 19.65 63.85
N SER A 107 36.15 19.96 65.05
CA SER A 107 37.48 20.55 65.28
C SER A 107 38.54 19.45 65.32
N LEU A 108 39.75 19.78 64.85
CA LEU A 108 40.93 18.92 64.80
C LEU A 108 42.11 19.64 65.45
N ASP A 109 42.56 19.14 66.60
CA ASP A 109 43.69 19.71 67.32
C ASP A 109 45.05 19.34 66.67
N GLY A 110 46.11 20.00 67.11
CA GLY A 110 47.48 19.73 66.64
C GLY A 110 48.04 18.34 67.00
N SER A 111 47.34 17.57 67.85
CA SER A 111 47.68 16.19 68.21
C SER A 111 46.91 15.15 67.38
N GLY A 112 46.03 15.59 66.48
CA GLY A 112 45.24 14.72 65.61
C GLY A 112 43.91 14.24 66.22
N ASN A 113 43.45 14.83 67.33
CA ASN A 113 42.18 14.45 67.95
C ASN A 113 41.02 15.29 67.38
N TYR A 114 39.89 14.62 67.15
CA TYR A 114 38.65 15.26 66.74
C TYR A 114 37.74 15.58 67.92
N SER A 115 36.96 16.64 67.80
CA SER A 115 35.85 16.96 68.70
C SER A 115 34.66 16.00 68.52
N SER A 116 33.54 16.18 69.24
CA SER A 116 32.30 15.39 69.05
C SER A 116 31.59 15.66 67.73
N GLY A 117 31.74 16.89 67.24
CA GLY A 117 31.17 17.46 66.04
C GLY A 117 29.76 18.00 66.23
N VAL A 118 29.43 19.05 65.49
CA VAL A 118 28.11 19.69 65.47
C VAL A 118 27.47 19.57 64.10
N THR A 119 26.15 19.46 64.04
CA THR A 119 25.39 19.25 62.81
C THR A 119 24.59 20.49 62.42
N ALA A 120 24.48 20.73 61.12
CA ALA A 120 23.54 21.67 60.51
C ALA A 120 22.89 20.99 59.29
N ASN A 121 21.76 21.48 58.83
CA ASN A 121 21.13 21.00 57.60
C ASN A 121 20.39 22.15 56.91
N ALA A 122 20.22 22.03 55.61
CA ALA A 122 19.36 22.90 54.83
C ALA A 122 18.76 22.10 53.66
N THR A 123 17.59 22.53 53.23
CA THR A 123 16.92 22.02 52.02
C THR A 123 17.12 23.05 50.93
N THR A 124 17.70 22.65 49.80
CA THR A 124 17.81 23.48 48.60
C THR A 124 16.43 24.00 48.17
N THR A 125 16.37 25.17 47.52
CA THR A 125 15.09 25.71 47.05
C THR A 125 14.50 24.87 45.92
N ALA A 126 13.25 25.12 45.55
CA ALA A 126 12.73 24.65 44.28
C ALA A 126 13.55 25.28 43.13
N GLY A 127 13.78 24.51 42.07
CA GLY A 127 14.40 25.01 40.84
C GLY A 127 13.46 25.95 40.07
N PRO A 128 13.95 26.64 39.02
CA PRO A 128 13.09 27.43 38.15
C PRO A 128 12.00 26.53 37.55
N VAL A 129 10.75 26.97 37.63
CA VAL A 129 9.63 26.28 36.97
C VAL A 129 9.68 26.67 35.50
N ILE A 130 10.07 25.72 34.66
CA ILE A 130 10.10 25.89 33.21
C ILE A 130 8.80 25.31 32.66
N ASP A 131 8.04 26.13 31.94
CA ASP A 131 6.80 25.71 31.31
C ASP A 131 7.08 24.73 30.17
N ASN A 132 6.22 23.71 30.03
CA ASN A 132 6.32 22.73 28.96
C ASN A 132 5.93 23.32 27.61
N PRO A 133 6.35 22.69 26.49
CA PRO A 133 5.76 22.96 25.20
C PRO A 133 4.26 22.64 25.21
N GLU A 134 3.48 23.40 24.46
CA GLU A 134 2.03 23.27 24.36
C GLU A 134 1.61 22.45 23.12
N ASP A 135 0.38 21.94 23.11
CA ASP A 135 -0.23 21.21 21.99
C ASP A 135 0.61 20.07 21.38
N PHE A 136 1.45 19.42 22.19
CA PHE A 136 2.28 18.31 21.74
C PHE A 136 1.42 17.12 21.34
N SER A 137 1.50 16.72 20.06
CA SER A 137 0.76 15.60 19.52
C SER A 137 1.61 14.76 18.56
N ALA A 138 1.18 13.50 18.40
CA ALA A 138 1.77 12.52 17.49
C ALA A 138 0.68 11.93 16.61
N GLY A 139 0.92 11.85 15.30
CA GLY A 139 0.00 11.25 14.33
C GLY A 139 0.74 10.33 13.38
N ALA A 140 0.27 9.08 13.25
CA ALA A 140 0.80 8.17 12.27
C ALA A 140 0.41 8.61 10.85
N VAL A 141 1.41 8.62 9.97
CA VAL A 141 1.26 8.98 8.55
C VAL A 141 1.35 7.72 7.69
N SER A 142 2.18 6.76 8.08
CA SER A 142 2.35 5.48 7.40
C SER A 142 2.73 4.37 8.40
N ASP A 143 3.06 3.20 7.86
CA ASP A 143 3.67 2.07 8.57
C ASP A 143 5.09 2.35 9.06
N GLU A 144 5.76 3.36 8.53
CA GLU A 144 7.16 3.68 8.88
C GLU A 144 7.34 5.14 9.35
N GLN A 145 6.25 5.90 9.50
CA GLN A 145 6.32 7.33 9.83
C GLN A 145 5.25 7.80 10.81
N ILE A 146 5.70 8.54 11.82
CA ILE A 146 4.86 9.33 12.74
C ILE A 146 5.33 10.79 12.70
N ASP A 147 4.40 11.69 12.47
CA ASP A 147 4.64 13.14 12.52
C ASP A 147 4.29 13.69 13.91
N LEU A 148 5.15 14.57 14.39
CA LEU A 148 5.07 15.23 15.69
C LEU A 148 4.92 16.72 15.50
N ILE A 149 4.02 17.36 16.23
CA ILE A 149 3.81 18.81 16.21
C ILE A 149 3.62 19.35 17.64
N TRP A 150 4.05 20.59 17.87
CA TRP A 150 3.91 21.29 19.15
C TRP A 150 4.03 22.80 18.97
N VAL A 151 3.73 23.54 20.03
CA VAL A 151 3.98 24.98 20.18
C VAL A 151 5.04 25.16 21.28
N LEU A 152 6.02 26.04 21.08
CA LEU A 152 6.99 26.36 22.13
C LEU A 152 6.28 27.03 23.32
N ASN A 153 6.89 27.02 24.49
CA ASN A 153 6.34 27.73 25.64
C ASN A 153 6.40 29.26 25.43
N ASN A 154 5.79 30.03 26.34
CA ASN A 154 5.71 31.50 26.21
C ASN A 154 7.08 32.21 26.21
N ASP A 155 8.13 31.54 26.68
CA ASP A 155 9.50 32.05 26.72
C ASP A 155 10.31 31.66 25.47
N ASP A 156 9.70 30.96 24.51
CA ASP A 156 10.32 30.41 23.29
C ASP A 156 11.56 29.53 23.61
N ASP A 157 11.54 28.82 24.75
CA ASP A 157 12.63 27.95 25.17
C ASP A 157 12.87 26.85 24.10
N PRO A 158 14.13 26.55 23.74
CA PRO A 158 14.47 25.40 22.90
C PRO A 158 13.97 24.09 23.51
N ILE A 159 13.83 23.04 22.70
CA ILE A 159 13.32 21.74 23.17
C ILE A 159 14.37 20.63 23.19
N LEU A 160 14.07 19.60 23.98
CA LEU A 160 14.60 18.25 23.85
C LEU A 160 13.42 17.33 23.52
N LEU A 161 13.56 16.52 22.47
CA LEU A 161 12.54 15.55 22.05
C LEU A 161 13.17 14.16 22.04
N ALA A 162 12.51 13.18 22.65
CA ALA A 162 12.94 11.79 22.66
C ALA A 162 11.78 10.83 22.39
N TRP A 163 12.11 9.63 21.92
CA TRP A 163 11.17 8.54 21.65
C TRP A 163 11.54 7.26 22.40
N ASN A 164 10.58 6.37 22.58
CA ASN A 164 10.76 5.01 23.12
C ASN A 164 9.62 4.09 22.65
N THR A 165 9.84 2.77 22.58
CA THR A 165 8.78 1.77 22.31
C THR A 165 7.97 1.40 23.55
N VAL A 166 8.42 1.84 24.73
CA VAL A 166 7.67 1.75 26.00
C VAL A 166 7.46 3.13 26.58
N ASN A 167 6.35 3.34 27.29
CA ASN A 167 6.05 4.63 27.94
C ASN A 167 6.90 4.86 29.20
N THR A 168 8.22 4.89 29.05
CA THR A 168 9.16 5.10 30.15
C THR A 168 10.29 5.97 29.67
N PHE A 169 10.45 7.12 30.32
CA PHE A 169 11.47 8.11 30.01
C PHE A 169 12.25 8.46 31.26
N GLY A 170 13.56 8.65 31.09
CA GLY A 170 14.42 9.21 32.12
C GLY A 170 14.18 10.69 32.36
N THR A 171 14.88 11.22 33.37
CA THR A 171 14.95 12.65 33.61
C THR A 171 16.21 13.20 32.94
N PRO A 172 16.11 14.13 31.99
CA PRO A 172 17.28 14.69 31.34
C PRO A 172 18.13 15.51 32.31
N SER A 173 19.46 15.28 32.27
CA SER A 173 20.45 16.08 33.00
C SER A 173 21.63 16.39 32.08
N GLY A 174 21.96 17.68 31.91
CA GLY A 174 23.05 18.12 31.02
C GLY A 174 22.65 18.22 29.55
N SER A 175 23.62 18.23 28.64
CA SER A 175 23.41 18.42 27.20
C SER A 175 23.28 17.09 26.44
N TYR A 176 22.52 17.13 25.34
CA TYR A 176 22.26 15.97 24.49
C TYR A 176 22.49 16.29 23.01
N SER A 177 22.56 15.25 22.21
CA SER A 177 22.59 15.31 20.73
C SER A 177 21.64 14.26 20.16
N ALA A 178 21.18 14.47 18.92
CA ALA A 178 20.34 13.51 18.22
C ALA A 178 21.01 12.12 18.16
N GLY A 179 20.24 11.07 18.42
CA GLY A 179 20.72 9.69 18.56
C GLY A 179 21.29 9.35 19.95
N GLY A 180 21.45 10.31 20.85
CA GLY A 180 21.84 10.07 22.24
C GLY A 180 20.76 9.36 23.06
N SER A 181 21.13 8.84 24.23
CA SER A 181 20.19 8.18 25.15
C SER A 181 20.04 8.95 26.46
N ILE A 182 18.83 8.96 27.02
CA ILE A 182 18.54 9.53 28.34
C ILE A 182 18.59 8.40 29.37
N THR A 183 19.35 8.60 30.46
CA THR A 183 19.41 7.64 31.57
C THR A 183 18.03 7.42 32.17
N GLY A 184 17.53 6.19 32.16
CA GLY A 184 16.17 5.84 32.59
C GLY A 184 15.18 5.62 31.43
N GLY A 185 15.58 5.90 30.18
CA GLY A 185 14.81 5.56 28.98
C GLY A 185 14.63 6.74 28.03
N GLY A 186 14.60 6.46 26.73
CA GLY A 186 14.40 7.44 25.67
C GLY A 186 15.64 7.65 24.80
N THR A 187 15.41 7.68 23.48
CA THR A 187 16.40 8.02 22.46
C THR A 187 16.08 9.40 21.90
N VAL A 188 17.07 10.28 21.86
CA VAL A 188 16.92 11.70 21.48
C VAL A 188 16.75 11.85 19.96
N LEU A 189 15.71 12.58 19.55
CA LEU A 189 15.45 12.98 18.16
C LEU A 189 15.96 14.39 17.87
N LEU A 190 15.64 15.34 18.76
CA LEU A 190 16.07 16.74 18.68
C LEU A 190 16.59 17.18 20.04
N ALA A 191 17.63 18.00 20.06
CA ALA A 191 18.17 18.61 21.27
C ALA A 191 18.56 20.06 20.96
N ASN A 192 18.24 20.98 21.88
CA ASN A 192 18.48 22.41 21.72
C ASN A 192 17.97 22.94 20.37
N SER A 193 16.68 22.71 20.09
CA SER A 193 16.04 23.06 18.82
C SER A 193 14.85 23.98 19.07
N SER A 194 14.64 24.97 18.19
CA SER A 194 13.44 25.81 18.18
C SER A 194 12.42 25.37 17.12
N ASN A 195 12.52 24.12 16.64
CA ASN A 195 11.53 23.57 15.72
C ASN A 195 10.18 23.40 16.42
N THR A 196 9.11 23.38 15.64
CA THR A 196 7.72 23.15 16.10
C THR A 196 7.09 21.88 15.52
N GLY A 197 7.91 21.06 14.85
CA GLY A 197 7.50 19.76 14.33
C GLY A 197 8.69 18.87 13.96
N PHE A 198 8.43 17.56 13.82
CA PHE A 198 9.41 16.55 13.45
C PHE A 198 8.75 15.33 12.81
N ASN A 199 9.34 14.84 11.71
CA ASN A 199 8.86 13.65 11.01
C ASN A 199 9.75 12.46 11.39
N HIS A 200 9.26 11.57 12.25
CA HIS A 200 10.00 10.38 12.68
C HIS A 200 9.78 9.25 11.66
N THR A 201 10.78 8.97 10.85
CA THR A 201 10.73 7.99 9.74
C THR A 201 11.58 6.76 10.03
N GLY A 202 11.36 5.67 9.27
CA GLY A 202 12.10 4.41 9.43
C GLY A 202 11.65 3.60 10.65
N LEU A 203 10.39 3.76 11.05
CA LEU A 203 9.76 3.03 12.14
C LEU A 203 9.32 1.62 11.69
N ASP A 204 9.14 0.73 12.65
CA ASP A 204 8.56 -0.59 12.42
C ASP A 204 7.03 -0.47 12.26
N ALA A 205 6.45 -1.26 11.35
CA ALA A 205 5.01 -1.35 11.14
C ALA A 205 4.29 -1.93 12.38
N ASP A 206 2.99 -1.62 12.54
CA ASP A 206 2.14 -2.06 13.65
C ASP A 206 2.78 -1.89 15.04
N THR A 207 3.54 -0.81 15.22
CA THR A 207 4.32 -0.58 16.44
C THR A 207 3.92 0.72 17.10
N GLN A 208 3.59 0.65 18.39
CA GLN A 208 3.30 1.84 19.19
C GLN A 208 4.61 2.51 19.64
N TYR A 209 4.72 3.81 19.34
CA TYR A 209 5.83 4.65 19.77
C TYR A 209 5.33 5.71 20.75
N PHE A 210 6.09 5.88 21.83
CA PHE A 210 5.90 6.93 22.81
C PHE A 210 6.94 8.01 22.59
N TYR A 211 6.55 9.24 22.82
CA TYR A 211 7.39 10.41 22.68
C TYR A 211 7.28 11.27 23.93
N LYS A 212 8.36 11.93 24.29
CA LYS A 212 8.37 12.93 25.35
C LYS A 212 9.18 14.14 24.90
N ILE A 213 8.62 15.33 25.12
CA ILE A 213 9.24 16.61 24.80
C ILE A 213 9.38 17.44 26.07
N TRP A 214 10.51 18.13 26.20
CA TRP A 214 10.84 19.03 27.31
C TRP A 214 11.25 20.38 26.75
N SER A 215 10.93 21.45 27.46
CA SER A 215 11.59 22.75 27.28
C SER A 215 12.96 22.71 27.96
N LEU A 216 13.95 23.34 27.34
CA LEU A 216 15.33 23.44 27.77
C LEU A 216 15.61 24.91 28.04
N HIS A 217 15.95 25.24 29.27
CA HIS A 217 16.39 26.55 29.67
C HIS A 217 17.86 26.50 30.08
N GLU A 218 18.68 27.44 29.59
CA GLU A 218 20.08 27.56 29.97
C GLU A 218 20.36 28.95 30.54
N GLU A 219 20.78 28.99 31.81
CA GLU A 219 21.21 30.22 32.46
C GLU A 219 22.57 30.01 33.14
N ASN A 220 23.54 30.91 32.91
CA ASN A 220 24.88 30.84 33.50
C ASN A 220 25.60 29.48 33.29
N ASN A 221 25.47 28.87 32.10
CA ASN A 221 25.98 27.53 31.75
C ASN A 221 25.36 26.37 32.55
N VAL A 222 24.22 26.58 33.20
CA VAL A 222 23.44 25.54 33.85
C VAL A 222 22.23 25.24 32.97
N ILE A 223 22.10 23.98 32.54
CA ILE A 223 20.98 23.51 31.72
C ILE A 223 19.94 22.88 32.64
N SER A 224 18.72 23.38 32.53
CA SER A 224 17.54 22.91 33.24
C SER A 224 16.46 22.51 32.23
N TYR A 225 15.63 21.54 32.61
CA TYR A 225 14.53 21.05 31.77
C TYR A 225 13.21 21.19 32.49
N SER A 226 12.13 21.39 31.74
CA SER A 226 10.76 21.30 32.26
C SER A 226 10.43 19.87 32.73
N SER A 227 9.20 19.63 33.21
CA SER A 227 8.75 18.28 33.60
C SER A 227 8.55 17.33 32.40
N GLY A 228 8.32 17.92 31.22
CA GLY A 228 8.07 17.31 29.93
C GLY A 228 6.65 16.79 29.75
N VAL A 229 6.19 16.76 28.50
CA VAL A 229 4.86 16.26 28.09
C VAL A 229 5.01 15.11 27.11
N THR A 230 4.06 14.17 27.15
CA THR A 230 4.13 12.93 26.36
C THR A 230 3.04 12.87 25.31
N ALA A 231 3.37 12.33 24.14
CA ALA A 231 2.44 11.93 23.10
C ALA A 231 2.78 10.51 22.63
N ASN A 232 1.85 9.83 21.96
CA ASN A 232 2.10 8.52 21.37
C ASN A 232 1.24 8.33 20.13
N ALA A 233 1.71 7.48 19.22
CA ALA A 233 0.95 7.00 18.08
C ALA A 233 1.45 5.60 17.71
N SER A 234 0.60 4.83 17.03
CA SER A 234 0.99 3.56 16.44
C SER A 234 1.09 3.74 14.94
N THR A 235 2.22 3.31 14.35
CA THR A 235 2.34 3.20 12.90
C THR A 235 1.22 2.32 12.34
N PHE A 236 0.89 2.52 11.06
CA PHE A 236 -0.07 1.63 10.41
C PHE A 236 0.49 0.21 10.32
N ASP A 237 -0.41 -0.76 10.18
CA ASP A 237 -0.04 -2.10 9.70
C ASP A 237 0.56 -1.97 8.29
N VAL A 238 1.32 -2.99 7.86
CA VAL A 238 2.11 -2.98 6.63
C VAL A 238 1.34 -2.37 5.45
N ILE A 239 1.92 -1.35 4.83
CA ILE A 239 1.38 -0.74 3.62
C ILE A 239 2.05 -1.38 2.40
N ILE A 240 1.23 -1.85 1.48
CA ILE A 240 1.71 -2.42 0.22
C ILE A 240 2.03 -1.29 -0.75
N LYS A 241 3.32 -1.11 -1.05
CA LYS A 241 3.83 -0.05 -1.95
C LYS A 241 4.51 -0.59 -3.21
N ASN A 242 4.84 -1.88 -3.22
CA ASN A 242 5.54 -2.53 -4.33
C ASN A 242 4.55 -3.37 -5.13
N PHE A 243 4.43 -3.09 -6.43
CA PHE A 243 3.56 -3.79 -7.35
C PHE A 243 4.38 -4.38 -8.53
N PRO A 244 4.01 -5.54 -9.10
CA PRO A 244 2.85 -6.35 -8.75
C PRO A 244 2.96 -6.96 -7.35
N TRP A 245 1.86 -6.90 -6.61
CA TRP A 245 1.71 -7.51 -5.30
C TRP A 245 0.75 -8.68 -5.42
N MET A 246 1.06 -9.79 -4.76
CA MET A 246 0.24 -11.00 -4.78
C MET A 246 0.11 -11.58 -3.36
N GLU A 247 -1.09 -12.01 -3.01
CA GLU A 247 -1.40 -12.77 -1.79
C GLU A 247 -2.02 -14.13 -2.13
N GLY A 248 -1.31 -15.20 -1.77
CA GLY A 248 -1.80 -16.59 -1.86
C GLY A 248 -2.19 -17.20 -0.51
N PHE A 249 -2.31 -16.41 0.57
CA PHE A 249 -2.79 -16.81 1.90
C PHE A 249 -1.99 -17.92 2.61
N GLU A 250 -0.76 -18.16 2.18
CA GLU A 250 0.13 -19.16 2.77
C GLU A 250 0.58 -18.83 4.19
N ALA A 251 0.96 -19.86 4.95
CA ALA A 251 1.36 -19.71 6.35
C ALA A 251 2.53 -18.76 6.59
N ASN A 252 3.43 -18.69 5.60
CA ASN A 252 4.62 -17.85 5.57
C ASN A 252 4.43 -16.55 4.77
N SER A 253 3.22 -16.25 4.29
CA SER A 253 2.94 -14.98 3.62
C SER A 253 3.15 -13.82 4.59
N PRO A 254 3.96 -12.80 4.24
CA PRO A 254 4.21 -11.65 5.10
C PRO A 254 2.99 -10.75 5.24
N THR A 255 2.04 -10.80 4.31
CA THR A 255 0.88 -9.90 4.25
C THR A 255 -0.41 -10.55 4.74
N ARG A 256 -0.46 -11.88 4.83
CA ARG A 256 -1.66 -12.62 5.30
C ARG A 256 -2.13 -12.17 6.68
N GLY A 257 -1.20 -11.83 7.57
CA GLY A 257 -1.52 -11.37 8.93
C GLY A 257 -2.25 -10.03 8.98
N SER A 258 -2.06 -9.20 7.95
CA SER A 258 -2.57 -7.83 7.86
C SER A 258 -3.97 -7.75 7.21
N TRP A 259 -4.54 -8.88 6.81
CA TRP A 259 -5.94 -8.94 6.33
C TRP A 259 -6.91 -8.85 7.51
N THR A 260 -7.90 -7.98 7.37
CA THR A 260 -8.93 -7.77 8.41
C THR A 260 -10.29 -8.22 7.91
N GLN A 261 -11.28 -8.30 8.81
CA GLN A 261 -12.64 -8.72 8.44
C GLN A 261 -13.70 -7.80 9.02
N ILE A 262 -14.76 -7.55 8.25
CA ILE A 262 -15.93 -6.78 8.70
C ILE A 262 -17.18 -7.65 8.62
N HIS A 263 -17.81 -7.84 9.76
CA HIS A 263 -19.05 -8.59 9.94
C HIS A 263 -20.28 -7.73 9.64
N GLU A 264 -20.69 -7.69 8.37
CA GLU A 264 -21.88 -6.95 7.95
C GLU A 264 -23.18 -7.57 8.50
N ASN A 265 -23.23 -8.90 8.59
CA ASN A 265 -24.32 -9.60 9.23
C ASN A 265 -23.84 -10.91 9.87
N PHE A 266 -24.17 -11.10 11.15
CA PHE A 266 -23.67 -12.19 12.01
C PHE A 266 -22.13 -12.27 12.07
N THR A 267 -21.57 -13.31 12.69
CA THR A 267 -20.15 -13.32 13.12
C THR A 267 -19.30 -14.41 12.46
N GLN A 268 -19.63 -14.84 11.23
CA GLN A 268 -18.81 -15.84 10.53
C GLN A 268 -17.53 -15.21 9.99
N ASN A 269 -16.41 -15.93 10.10
CA ASN A 269 -15.14 -15.48 9.53
C ASN A 269 -14.85 -16.21 8.23
N TRP A 270 -14.17 -15.51 7.32
CA TRP A 270 -13.24 -16.11 6.38
C TRP A 270 -12.12 -16.81 7.17
N VAL A 271 -11.70 -17.97 6.69
CA VAL A 271 -10.63 -18.77 7.29
C VAL A 271 -9.57 -19.11 6.24
N TRP A 272 -8.35 -19.34 6.69
CA TRP A 272 -7.26 -19.86 5.85
C TRP A 272 -7.31 -21.38 5.87
N ALA A 273 -7.67 -21.99 4.75
CA ALA A 273 -7.87 -23.44 4.67
C ALA A 273 -7.62 -23.96 3.25
N THR A 274 -7.48 -25.28 3.10
CA THR A 274 -7.32 -25.92 1.79
C THR A 274 -8.68 -26.15 1.13
N GLY A 275 -8.85 -25.67 -0.11
CA GLY A 275 -10.05 -25.80 -0.93
C GLY A 275 -11.31 -25.23 -0.27
N ALA A 276 -12.46 -25.76 -0.66
CA ALA A 276 -13.80 -25.33 -0.25
C ALA A 276 -14.42 -26.18 0.88
N ASP A 277 -13.69 -27.13 1.47
CA ASP A 277 -14.15 -28.15 2.44
C ASP A 277 -15.15 -29.17 1.88
N THR A 278 -16.11 -28.73 1.07
CA THR A 278 -17.13 -29.51 0.38
C THR A 278 -17.10 -29.19 -1.12
N GLY A 279 -17.92 -29.85 -1.95
CA GLY A 279 -17.90 -29.64 -3.40
C GLY A 279 -16.75 -30.33 -4.16
N THR A 280 -16.35 -29.79 -5.30
CA THR A 280 -15.29 -30.29 -6.21
C THR A 280 -13.95 -29.62 -5.96
N ILE A 281 -13.92 -28.38 -5.46
CA ILE A 281 -12.69 -27.61 -5.19
C ILE A 281 -12.06 -28.10 -3.87
N ARG A 282 -11.18 -29.10 -3.95
CA ARG A 282 -10.57 -29.75 -2.76
C ARG A 282 -9.17 -29.29 -2.40
N THR A 283 -8.54 -28.47 -3.24
CA THR A 283 -7.19 -27.92 -3.03
C THR A 283 -7.22 -26.40 -3.16
N ALA A 284 -6.23 -25.73 -2.56
CA ALA A 284 -5.92 -24.34 -2.93
C ALA A 284 -5.57 -24.26 -4.43
N HIS A 285 -5.69 -23.09 -5.03
CA HIS A 285 -5.34 -22.89 -6.43
C HIS A 285 -3.82 -22.98 -6.59
N SER A 286 -3.10 -22.23 -5.75
CA SER A 286 -1.66 -22.34 -5.59
C SER A 286 -1.34 -22.73 -4.14
N GLY A 287 -0.12 -23.23 -3.88
CA GLY A 287 0.30 -23.56 -2.52
C GLY A 287 -0.58 -24.61 -1.80
N ASN A 288 -0.88 -24.37 -0.54
CA ASN A 288 -1.62 -25.26 0.36
C ASN A 288 -2.87 -24.62 0.96
N LEU A 289 -2.92 -23.29 1.09
CA LEU A 289 -3.99 -22.55 1.75
C LEU A 289 -4.61 -21.54 0.79
N ASN A 290 -5.91 -21.32 0.93
CA ASN A 290 -6.65 -20.25 0.28
C ASN A 290 -7.55 -19.57 1.32
N ALA A 291 -8.15 -18.43 0.96
CA ALA A 291 -9.25 -17.87 1.74
C ALA A 291 -10.51 -18.70 1.50
N ARG A 292 -11.22 -19.05 2.56
CA ARG A 292 -12.48 -19.80 2.49
C ARG A 292 -13.53 -19.16 3.39
N PHE A 293 -14.72 -18.94 2.84
CA PHE A 293 -15.90 -18.55 3.61
C PHE A 293 -16.99 -19.62 3.46
N THR A 294 -17.47 -20.11 4.60
CA THR A 294 -18.63 -20.99 4.69
C THR A 294 -19.35 -20.68 5.99
N ALA A 295 -20.68 -20.59 5.94
CA ALA A 295 -21.50 -20.39 7.12
C ALA A 295 -22.63 -21.43 7.18
N LEU A 296 -23.14 -21.67 8.39
CA LEU A 296 -24.15 -22.71 8.63
C LEU A 296 -25.55 -22.34 8.14
N ASN A 297 -25.84 -21.05 7.93
CA ASN A 297 -27.18 -20.59 7.55
C ASN A 297 -27.10 -19.43 6.53
N PRO A 298 -28.06 -19.35 5.57
CA PRO A 298 -28.18 -18.21 4.67
C PRO A 298 -28.25 -16.85 5.37
N GLY A 299 -27.68 -15.84 4.73
CA GLY A 299 -27.73 -14.43 5.17
C GLY A 299 -26.52 -13.96 5.98
N TYR A 300 -25.58 -14.85 6.33
CA TYR A 300 -24.28 -14.44 6.87
C TYR A 300 -23.52 -13.66 5.81
N ARG A 301 -22.90 -12.55 6.23
CA ARG A 301 -22.22 -11.64 5.31
C ARG A 301 -20.96 -11.08 5.96
N THR A 302 -19.83 -11.29 5.30
CA THR A 302 -18.54 -10.87 5.85
C THR A 302 -17.60 -10.43 4.74
N LYS A 303 -17.04 -9.23 4.91
CA LYS A 303 -15.99 -8.68 4.05
C LYS A 303 -14.63 -9.15 4.55
N LEU A 304 -13.83 -9.74 3.67
CA LEU A 304 -12.40 -9.93 3.86
C LEU A 304 -11.66 -8.74 3.23
N VAL A 305 -10.98 -7.96 4.05
CA VAL A 305 -10.43 -6.64 3.71
C VAL A 305 -8.91 -6.71 3.57
N THR A 306 -8.37 -6.18 2.47
CA THR A 306 -6.93 -6.13 2.23
C THR A 306 -6.21 -5.24 3.26
N PRO A 307 -4.89 -5.41 3.43
CA PRO A 307 -4.04 -4.35 3.96
C PRO A 307 -4.19 -3.05 3.15
N ILE A 308 -3.65 -1.96 3.68
CA ILE A 308 -3.64 -0.69 2.94
C ILE A 308 -2.72 -0.82 1.73
N LEU A 309 -3.22 -0.42 0.57
CA LEU A 309 -2.50 -0.38 -0.70
C LEU A 309 -2.18 1.08 -1.04
N ASP A 310 -0.90 1.40 -1.23
CA ASP A 310 -0.47 2.68 -1.76
C ASP A 310 -0.44 2.63 -3.29
N LEU A 311 -1.62 2.81 -3.89
CA LEU A 311 -1.77 2.83 -5.35
C LEU A 311 -1.38 4.18 -5.97
N SER A 312 -0.85 5.13 -5.19
CA SER A 312 -0.58 6.50 -5.69
C SER A 312 0.49 6.57 -6.77
N SER A 313 1.30 5.50 -6.90
CA SER A 313 2.33 5.35 -7.93
C SER A 313 1.83 4.65 -9.22
N LEU A 314 0.61 4.12 -9.21
CA LEU A 314 0.02 3.37 -10.33
C LEU A 314 -0.94 4.25 -11.13
N ASP A 315 -0.86 4.21 -12.46
CA ASP A 315 -1.70 5.01 -13.35
C ASP A 315 -3.05 4.30 -13.63
N HIS A 316 -3.00 2.99 -13.88
CA HIS A 316 -4.13 2.12 -14.21
C HIS A 316 -4.08 0.82 -13.39
N PRO A 317 -4.21 0.88 -12.06
CA PRO A 317 -4.17 -0.34 -11.25
C PRO A 317 -5.33 -1.28 -11.60
N VAL A 318 -5.02 -2.58 -11.70
CA VAL A 318 -6.00 -3.66 -11.87
C VAL A 318 -5.87 -4.72 -10.79
N LEU A 319 -7.02 -5.32 -10.46
CA LEU A 319 -7.16 -6.47 -9.58
C LEU A 319 -7.36 -7.74 -10.41
N SER A 320 -6.66 -8.79 -10.00
CA SER A 320 -6.89 -10.16 -10.46
C SER A 320 -6.93 -11.12 -9.28
N PHE A 321 -7.69 -12.21 -9.37
CA PHE A 321 -7.76 -13.23 -8.33
C PHE A 321 -8.39 -14.51 -8.87
N TRP A 322 -8.06 -15.63 -8.24
CA TRP A 322 -8.73 -16.89 -8.49
C TRP A 322 -9.87 -17.09 -7.50
N TYR A 323 -11.01 -17.59 -7.97
CA TYR A 323 -12.15 -17.87 -7.11
C TYR A 323 -12.91 -19.14 -7.48
N GLY A 324 -13.74 -19.58 -6.53
CA GLY A 324 -14.71 -20.65 -6.67
C GLY A 324 -15.91 -20.42 -5.77
N GLN A 325 -17.07 -20.90 -6.20
CA GLN A 325 -18.35 -20.82 -5.47
C GLN A 325 -19.36 -21.81 -6.07
N GLU A 326 -19.18 -23.08 -5.75
CA GLU A 326 -20.03 -24.14 -6.28
C GLU A 326 -21.43 -24.11 -5.66
N GLU A 327 -22.45 -24.29 -6.50
CA GLU A 327 -23.83 -24.41 -6.03
C GLU A 327 -24.06 -25.74 -5.31
N ASP A 328 -24.92 -25.75 -4.29
CA ASP A 328 -25.43 -26.97 -3.66
C ASP A 328 -26.93 -27.11 -4.00
N ASP A 329 -27.24 -28.03 -4.92
CA ASP A 329 -28.54 -28.21 -5.56
C ASP A 329 -29.08 -26.93 -6.25
N THR A 330 -29.79 -26.08 -5.50
CA THR A 330 -30.36 -24.79 -5.97
C THR A 330 -29.91 -23.61 -5.12
N HIS A 331 -29.04 -23.86 -4.14
CA HIS A 331 -28.55 -22.88 -3.20
C HIS A 331 -27.19 -22.38 -3.67
N GLN A 332 -27.01 -21.06 -3.61
CA GLN A 332 -25.83 -20.44 -4.18
C GLN A 332 -25.28 -19.32 -3.30
N ASN A 333 -23.98 -19.36 -3.08
CA ASN A 333 -23.25 -18.32 -2.37
C ASN A 333 -22.84 -17.23 -3.35
N HIS A 334 -22.80 -15.98 -2.89
CA HIS A 334 -22.46 -14.84 -3.74
C HIS A 334 -21.19 -14.17 -3.26
N LEU A 335 -20.38 -13.72 -4.21
CA LEU A 335 -19.20 -12.89 -3.97
C LEU A 335 -19.43 -11.47 -4.50
N SER A 336 -18.96 -10.46 -3.78
CA SER A 336 -18.94 -9.07 -4.23
C SER A 336 -17.65 -8.38 -3.87
N ILE A 337 -17.15 -7.53 -4.75
CA ILE A 337 -15.91 -6.77 -4.52
C ILE A 337 -16.28 -5.34 -4.16
N PHE A 338 -15.60 -4.76 -3.18
CA PHE A 338 -15.75 -3.38 -2.77
C PHE A 338 -14.40 -2.70 -2.70
N TYR A 339 -14.40 -1.39 -2.87
CA TYR A 339 -13.22 -0.55 -2.70
C TYR A 339 -13.53 0.72 -1.89
N ARG A 340 -12.48 1.32 -1.35
CA ARG A 340 -12.49 2.68 -0.79
C ARG A 340 -11.10 3.30 -0.92
N SER A 341 -11.06 4.61 -1.18
CA SER A 341 -9.80 5.36 -1.33
C SER A 341 -9.20 5.86 -0.01
N ASN A 342 -9.87 5.60 1.12
CA ASN A 342 -9.44 5.94 2.47
C ASN A 342 -10.11 4.97 3.46
N PRO A 343 -9.41 4.47 4.50
CA PRO A 343 -9.96 3.59 5.53
C PRO A 343 -11.22 4.11 6.26
N ASN A 344 -11.46 5.42 6.25
CA ASN A 344 -12.64 6.04 6.86
C ASN A 344 -13.78 6.31 5.87
N ALA A 345 -13.56 6.11 4.57
CA ALA A 345 -14.60 6.31 3.56
C ALA A 345 -15.60 5.14 3.53
N PRO A 346 -16.86 5.39 3.11
CA PRO A 346 -17.83 4.32 2.89
C PRO A 346 -17.37 3.40 1.75
N TRP A 347 -17.73 2.11 1.84
CA TRP A 347 -17.44 1.11 0.81
C TRP A 347 -18.25 1.38 -0.46
N THR A 348 -17.59 1.34 -1.62
CA THR A 348 -18.23 1.38 -2.94
C THR A 348 -18.09 0.02 -3.60
N GLN A 349 -19.18 -0.56 -4.10
CA GLN A 349 -19.12 -1.85 -4.80
C GLN A 349 -18.47 -1.68 -6.18
N LEU A 350 -17.59 -2.62 -6.51
CA LEU A 350 -16.92 -2.73 -7.80
C LEU A 350 -17.66 -3.78 -8.65
N GLY A 351 -18.29 -3.35 -9.74
CA GLY A 351 -19.02 -4.24 -10.63
C GLY A 351 -20.27 -4.90 -10.02
N ALA A 352 -20.79 -5.90 -10.72
CA ALA A 352 -21.91 -6.72 -10.24
C ALA A 352 -21.45 -7.81 -9.26
N SER A 353 -22.37 -8.36 -8.48
CA SER A 353 -22.10 -9.54 -7.66
C SER A 353 -21.90 -10.78 -8.54
N TYR A 354 -20.98 -11.65 -8.15
CA TYR A 354 -20.75 -12.94 -8.77
C TYR A 354 -21.75 -13.94 -8.21
N THR A 355 -22.66 -14.40 -9.06
CA THR A 355 -23.77 -15.31 -8.68
C THR A 355 -23.72 -16.64 -9.42
N ASP A 356 -22.85 -16.79 -10.40
CA ASP A 356 -22.77 -17.99 -11.23
C ASP A 356 -22.16 -19.17 -10.46
N ASN A 357 -22.58 -20.39 -10.80
CA ASN A 357 -22.00 -21.63 -10.26
C ASN A 357 -20.58 -21.81 -10.81
N ILE A 358 -19.58 -21.81 -9.93
CA ILE A 358 -18.17 -21.95 -10.27
C ILE A 358 -17.58 -23.13 -9.49
N SER A 359 -17.58 -24.31 -10.11
CA SER A 359 -17.12 -25.58 -9.54
C SER A 359 -15.65 -25.91 -9.85
N GLU A 360 -14.94 -25.02 -10.54
CA GLU A 360 -13.50 -25.11 -10.79
C GLU A 360 -12.88 -23.73 -10.56
N TRP A 361 -11.63 -23.70 -10.07
CA TRP A 361 -10.90 -22.45 -9.90
C TRP A 361 -10.93 -21.64 -11.19
N THR A 362 -11.50 -20.43 -11.11
CA THR A 362 -11.67 -19.53 -12.24
C THR A 362 -10.92 -18.23 -11.97
N LEU A 363 -10.14 -17.79 -12.94
CA LEU A 363 -9.44 -16.51 -12.88
C LEU A 363 -10.39 -15.37 -13.24
N MET A 364 -10.46 -14.37 -12.37
CA MET A 364 -10.92 -13.03 -12.71
C MET A 364 -9.72 -12.13 -12.88
N ASP A 365 -9.58 -11.52 -14.05
CA ASP A 365 -8.39 -10.77 -14.45
C ASP A 365 -8.76 -9.35 -14.91
N GLY A 366 -7.87 -8.40 -14.67
CA GLY A 366 -7.95 -7.05 -15.24
C GLY A 366 -9.08 -6.17 -14.71
N ILE A 367 -9.55 -6.37 -13.48
CA ILE A 367 -10.61 -5.52 -12.91
C ILE A 367 -10.01 -4.15 -12.55
N SER A 368 -10.37 -3.11 -13.30
CA SER A 368 -9.88 -1.74 -13.06
C SER A 368 -10.24 -1.23 -11.66
N LEU A 369 -9.25 -0.67 -10.97
CA LEU A 369 -9.39 -0.07 -9.65
C LEU A 369 -9.52 1.46 -9.75
N PRO A 370 -10.72 2.02 -9.53
CA PRO A 370 -10.95 3.45 -9.71
C PRO A 370 -10.39 4.26 -8.54
N ASN A 371 -9.95 5.49 -8.82
CA ASN A 371 -9.48 6.48 -7.84
C ASN A 371 -8.29 5.98 -6.98
N PRO A 372 -7.13 5.67 -7.60
CA PRO A 372 -5.93 5.28 -6.84
C PRO A 372 -5.56 6.33 -5.79
N SER A 373 -5.13 5.85 -4.62
CA SER A 373 -4.72 6.70 -3.49
C SER A 373 -3.66 5.99 -2.66
N ALA A 374 -2.97 6.73 -1.79
CA ALA A 374 -1.97 6.18 -0.88
C ALA A 374 -2.55 5.33 0.27
N THR A 375 -3.89 5.27 0.38
CA THR A 375 -4.58 4.59 1.49
C THR A 375 -5.72 3.69 1.02
N TYR A 376 -5.56 3.13 -0.19
CA TYR A 376 -6.61 2.37 -0.86
C TYR A 376 -6.85 1.02 -0.16
N GLN A 377 -8.09 0.55 -0.13
CA GLN A 377 -8.41 -0.80 0.35
C GLN A 377 -9.46 -1.46 -0.53
N LEU A 378 -9.33 -2.78 -0.67
CA LEU A 378 -10.30 -3.66 -1.30
C LEU A 378 -10.95 -4.56 -0.24
N ALA A 379 -12.15 -5.04 -0.56
CA ALA A 379 -12.83 -6.03 0.24
C ALA A 379 -13.59 -7.03 -0.62
N PHE A 380 -13.45 -8.31 -0.28
CA PHE A 380 -14.23 -9.41 -0.84
C PHE A 380 -15.34 -9.77 0.15
N GLU A 381 -16.57 -9.44 -0.18
CA GLU A 381 -17.76 -9.82 0.58
C GLU A 381 -18.26 -11.18 0.11
N ALA A 382 -18.30 -12.15 1.02
CA ALA A 382 -19.11 -13.35 0.82
C ALA A 382 -20.49 -13.17 1.46
N LEU A 383 -21.52 -13.62 0.74
CA LEU A 383 -22.89 -13.76 1.20
C LEU A 383 -23.29 -15.23 1.15
N GLU A 384 -23.57 -15.81 2.31
CA GLU A 384 -24.06 -17.18 2.42
C GLU A 384 -25.50 -17.29 1.86
N GLY A 385 -25.68 -18.19 0.90
CA GLY A 385 -26.96 -18.59 0.33
C GLY A 385 -27.23 -20.10 0.43
N ALA A 386 -26.48 -20.81 1.27
CA ALA A 386 -26.48 -22.27 1.48
C ALA A 386 -25.84 -23.09 0.35
N GLY A 387 -25.01 -22.47 -0.49
CA GLY A 387 -24.16 -23.19 -1.44
C GLY A 387 -22.89 -23.75 -0.78
N HIS A 388 -21.97 -24.30 -1.58
CA HIS A 388 -20.63 -24.60 -1.08
C HIS A 388 -19.84 -23.32 -0.80
N ALA A 389 -18.69 -23.46 -0.14
CA ALA A 389 -17.90 -22.31 0.32
C ALA A 389 -17.49 -21.37 -0.82
N ASN A 390 -17.50 -20.05 -0.58
CA ASN A 390 -16.72 -19.13 -1.41
C ASN A 390 -15.25 -19.35 -1.10
N VAL A 391 -14.43 -19.47 -2.14
CA VAL A 391 -12.98 -19.57 -2.02
C VAL A 391 -12.29 -18.53 -2.89
N LEU A 392 -11.20 -17.95 -2.38
CA LEU A 392 -10.36 -16.98 -3.07
C LEU A 392 -8.91 -17.35 -2.89
N ASP A 393 -8.12 -17.16 -3.94
CA ASP A 393 -6.68 -17.41 -3.92
C ASP A 393 -5.96 -16.49 -4.90
N ASP A 394 -4.64 -16.37 -4.73
CA ASP A 394 -3.73 -15.59 -5.60
C ASP A 394 -4.28 -14.20 -5.97
N VAL A 395 -4.64 -13.41 -4.95
CA VAL A 395 -5.12 -12.03 -5.13
C VAL A 395 -3.95 -11.15 -5.54
N GLU A 396 -3.98 -10.64 -6.78
CA GLU A 396 -2.92 -9.83 -7.36
C GLU A 396 -3.41 -8.41 -7.67
N ILE A 397 -2.60 -7.41 -7.27
CA ILE A 397 -2.71 -6.03 -7.74
C ILE A 397 -1.49 -5.70 -8.57
N ARG A 398 -1.71 -5.16 -9.76
CA ARG A 398 -0.64 -4.73 -10.66
C ARG A 398 -1.03 -3.47 -11.40
N GLU A 399 -0.04 -2.78 -11.96
CA GLU A 399 -0.30 -1.83 -13.05
C GLU A 399 -0.90 -2.64 -14.21
N ASP A 400 -2.06 -2.22 -14.70
CA ASP A 400 -2.41 -2.58 -16.07
C ASP A 400 -1.43 -1.84 -16.94
N GLU A 401 -0.36 -2.52 -17.36
CA GLU A 401 0.64 -1.92 -18.25
C GLU A 401 0.03 -1.40 -19.54
N GLY A 402 -1.27 -1.65 -19.76
CA GLY A 402 -1.87 -1.63 -21.05
C GLY A 402 -1.18 -2.73 -21.82
N HIS A 403 -1.93 -3.68 -22.32
CA HIS A 403 -1.53 -4.13 -23.64
C HIS A 403 -1.59 -2.90 -24.53
N VAL A 404 -0.43 -2.31 -24.78
CA VAL A 404 -0.29 -1.07 -25.54
C VAL A 404 -1.18 -1.26 -26.77
N PRO A 405 -2.17 -0.39 -27.01
CA PRO A 405 -3.03 -0.53 -28.18
C PRO A 405 -2.12 -0.67 -29.40
N VAL A 406 -2.53 -1.46 -30.39
CA VAL A 406 -1.78 -1.67 -31.63
C VAL A 406 -1.09 -0.38 -32.06
N GLN A 407 0.23 -0.33 -31.92
CA GLN A 407 1.01 0.81 -32.39
C GLN A 407 1.21 0.63 -33.89
N LEU A 408 0.24 1.12 -34.64
CA LEU A 408 0.30 1.14 -36.09
C LEU A 408 1.37 2.15 -36.55
N SER A 409 2.54 1.66 -36.98
CA SER A 409 3.59 2.53 -37.53
C SER A 409 3.30 2.98 -38.97
N SER A 410 2.46 2.23 -39.70
CA SER A 410 2.02 2.63 -41.03
C SER A 410 0.73 1.92 -41.43
N PHE A 411 -0.12 2.62 -42.17
CA PHE A 411 -1.17 2.02 -43.01
C PHE A 411 -1.12 2.77 -44.34
N THR A 412 -1.02 2.03 -45.45
CA THR A 412 -0.81 2.59 -46.79
C THR A 412 -1.60 1.80 -47.83
N ALA A 413 -1.93 2.47 -48.92
CA ALA A 413 -2.58 1.87 -50.09
C ALA A 413 -1.71 2.10 -51.33
N ALA A 414 -1.49 1.05 -52.12
CA ALA A 414 -0.76 1.14 -53.38
C ALA A 414 -1.44 0.31 -54.46
N ILE A 415 -1.43 0.80 -55.70
CA ILE A 415 -1.92 0.02 -56.85
C ILE A 415 -0.80 -0.95 -57.26
N SER A 416 -1.17 -2.22 -57.35
CA SER A 416 -0.31 -3.32 -57.79
C SER A 416 -0.18 -3.38 -59.32
N ALA A 417 0.82 -4.09 -59.83
CA ALA A 417 1.07 -4.22 -61.27
C ALA A 417 -0.08 -4.93 -62.04
N ASP A 418 -0.92 -5.68 -61.33
CA ASP A 418 -2.14 -6.32 -61.81
C ASP A 418 -3.42 -5.50 -61.53
N ASN A 419 -3.27 -4.21 -61.24
CA ASN A 419 -4.35 -3.22 -61.12
C ASN A 419 -5.36 -3.52 -59.99
N PHE A 420 -4.85 -4.02 -58.86
CA PHE A 420 -5.59 -4.12 -57.59
C PHE A 420 -4.98 -3.21 -56.53
N VAL A 421 -5.73 -2.87 -55.48
CA VAL A 421 -5.19 -2.06 -54.38
C VAL A 421 -4.66 -2.99 -53.29
N ASN A 422 -3.36 -2.92 -53.04
CA ASN A 422 -2.73 -3.55 -51.89
C ASN A 422 -2.73 -2.57 -50.72
N LEU A 423 -3.34 -3.00 -49.63
CA LEU A 423 -3.30 -2.34 -48.34
C LEU A 423 -2.21 -2.99 -47.52
N MET A 424 -1.26 -2.18 -47.06
CA MET A 424 -0.15 -2.63 -46.24
C MET A 424 -0.16 -1.87 -44.93
N TRP A 425 -0.09 -2.59 -43.82
CA TRP A 425 0.14 -1.98 -42.52
C TRP A 425 1.20 -2.73 -41.72
N VAL A 426 1.77 -1.97 -40.80
CA VAL A 426 2.81 -2.45 -39.89
C VAL A 426 2.39 -2.08 -38.49
N THR A 427 2.39 -3.07 -37.62
CA THR A 427 2.19 -2.92 -36.18
C THR A 427 3.55 -3.07 -35.51
N GLN A 428 3.89 -2.19 -34.58
CA GLN A 428 5.14 -2.29 -33.80
C GLN A 428 5.00 -3.33 -32.68
N SER A 429 3.78 -3.47 -32.14
CA SER A 429 3.39 -4.47 -31.17
C SER A 429 1.89 -4.76 -31.31
N GLU A 430 1.48 -5.97 -30.97
CA GLU A 430 0.09 -6.44 -30.92
C GLU A 430 -0.08 -7.32 -29.70
N THR A 431 -0.92 -6.94 -28.74
CA THR A 431 -1.23 -7.81 -27.60
C THR A 431 -2.70 -7.65 -27.27
N GLY A 432 -3.42 -8.76 -27.03
CA GLY A 432 -4.86 -8.72 -26.79
C GLY A 432 -5.69 -8.38 -28.04
N VAL A 433 -5.15 -8.58 -29.24
CA VAL A 433 -5.79 -8.24 -30.51
C VAL A 433 -6.41 -9.49 -31.14
N LEU A 434 -7.71 -9.47 -31.43
CA LEU A 434 -8.39 -10.54 -32.14
C LEU A 434 -7.99 -10.55 -33.63
N GLY A 435 -7.91 -9.38 -34.24
CA GLY A 435 -7.45 -9.21 -35.62
C GLY A 435 -7.95 -7.92 -36.27
N PHE A 436 -7.76 -7.82 -37.58
CA PHE A 436 -8.04 -6.62 -38.36
C PHE A 436 -9.11 -6.86 -39.42
N TYR A 437 -9.92 -5.83 -39.68
CA TYR A 437 -10.75 -5.73 -40.88
C TYR A 437 -10.33 -4.54 -41.73
N VAL A 438 -10.37 -4.70 -43.05
CA VAL A 438 -10.20 -3.60 -44.00
C VAL A 438 -11.58 -3.13 -44.45
N LEU A 439 -11.83 -1.83 -44.30
CA LEU A 439 -13.06 -1.18 -44.74
C LEU A 439 -12.76 -0.25 -45.91
N ARG A 440 -13.71 -0.11 -46.83
CA ARG A 440 -13.60 0.71 -48.04
C ARG A 440 -14.83 1.56 -48.29
N ASN A 441 -14.64 2.78 -48.77
CA ASN A 441 -15.72 3.63 -49.29
C ASN A 441 -15.24 4.45 -50.51
N THR A 442 -16.15 4.86 -51.38
CA THR A 442 -15.90 5.83 -52.47
C THR A 442 -15.97 7.28 -51.99
N GLU A 443 -16.52 7.50 -50.80
CA GLU A 443 -16.55 8.78 -50.09
C GLU A 443 -15.70 8.72 -48.82
N ASN A 444 -15.15 9.85 -48.37
CA ASN A 444 -14.39 9.90 -47.11
C ASN A 444 -15.32 9.88 -45.89
N HIS A 445 -16.03 8.78 -45.67
CA HIS A 445 -17.00 8.63 -44.60
C HIS A 445 -17.01 7.19 -44.05
N LEU A 446 -16.49 7.01 -42.84
CA LEU A 446 -16.36 5.69 -42.19
C LEU A 446 -17.72 5.02 -41.91
N GLY A 447 -18.74 5.79 -41.50
CA GLY A 447 -20.04 5.25 -41.10
C GLY A 447 -20.84 4.56 -42.22
N SER A 448 -20.41 4.70 -43.47
CA SER A 448 -20.98 4.02 -44.64
C SER A 448 -19.95 3.13 -45.38
N ALA A 449 -18.79 2.90 -44.77
CA ALA A 449 -17.75 2.06 -45.35
C ALA A 449 -18.15 0.58 -45.32
N LEU A 450 -17.79 -0.13 -46.39
CA LEU A 450 -18.02 -1.57 -46.55
C LEU A 450 -16.79 -2.33 -46.06
N THR A 451 -16.97 -3.34 -45.21
CA THR A 451 -15.90 -4.30 -44.90
C THR A 451 -15.59 -5.14 -46.14
N VAL A 452 -14.34 -5.08 -46.60
CA VAL A 452 -13.88 -5.76 -47.82
C VAL A 452 -12.96 -6.95 -47.55
N SER A 453 -12.54 -7.17 -46.30
CA SER A 453 -11.75 -8.33 -45.89
C SER A 453 -12.52 -9.28 -44.97
N GLU A 454 -12.07 -10.54 -44.89
CA GLU A 454 -12.35 -11.40 -43.72
C GLU A 454 -11.53 -10.92 -42.51
N LEU A 455 -11.73 -11.53 -41.33
CA LEU A 455 -10.90 -11.25 -40.16
C LEU A 455 -9.46 -11.68 -40.43
N ILE A 456 -8.55 -10.72 -40.44
CA ILE A 456 -7.12 -10.97 -40.58
C ILE A 456 -6.56 -11.12 -39.17
N SER A 457 -6.36 -12.37 -38.74
CA SER A 457 -5.91 -12.68 -37.37
C SER A 457 -4.61 -11.97 -37.02
N ALA A 458 -4.58 -11.33 -35.85
CA ALA A 458 -3.36 -10.77 -35.30
C ALA A 458 -2.46 -11.87 -34.73
N THR A 459 -1.16 -11.56 -34.60
CA THR A 459 -0.18 -12.52 -34.07
C THR A 459 -0.08 -12.48 -32.55
N ASN A 460 -0.56 -11.40 -31.91
CA ASN A 460 -0.43 -11.16 -30.47
C ASN A 460 1.02 -11.21 -29.98
N THR A 461 1.94 -10.60 -30.74
CA THR A 461 3.35 -10.51 -30.39
C THR A 461 3.78 -9.06 -30.12
N SER A 462 4.74 -8.89 -29.21
CA SER A 462 5.43 -7.61 -29.01
C SER A 462 6.51 -7.34 -30.07
N GLU A 463 6.59 -8.16 -31.11
CA GLU A 463 7.48 -7.97 -32.26
C GLU A 463 6.74 -7.29 -33.40
N GLN A 464 7.46 -6.50 -34.20
CA GLN A 464 6.89 -5.81 -35.34
C GLN A 464 6.32 -6.83 -36.35
N GLN A 465 5.05 -6.66 -36.72
CA GLN A 465 4.41 -7.46 -37.76
C GLN A 465 4.04 -6.62 -38.97
N SER A 466 4.01 -7.27 -40.13
CA SER A 466 3.63 -6.66 -41.40
C SER A 466 2.52 -7.46 -42.06
N TYR A 467 1.48 -6.76 -42.45
CA TYR A 467 0.31 -7.36 -43.07
C TYR A 467 0.10 -6.79 -44.47
N ILE A 468 -0.46 -7.63 -45.32
CA ILE A 468 -0.89 -7.25 -46.65
C ILE A 468 -2.29 -7.78 -46.90
N PHE A 469 -3.17 -6.90 -47.36
CA PHE A 469 -4.49 -7.26 -47.87
C PHE A 469 -4.63 -6.75 -49.30
N LYS A 470 -5.14 -7.59 -50.19
CA LYS A 470 -5.36 -7.25 -51.60
C LYS A 470 -6.84 -7.06 -51.86
N ASP A 471 -7.25 -5.83 -52.10
CA ASP A 471 -8.59 -5.53 -52.57
C ASP A 471 -8.69 -5.75 -54.08
N SER A 472 -9.28 -6.89 -54.45
CA SER A 472 -9.53 -7.26 -55.85
C SER A 472 -10.90 -6.85 -56.38
N GLU A 473 -11.72 -6.19 -55.57
CA GLU A 473 -13.12 -5.90 -55.90
C GLU A 473 -13.33 -4.43 -56.29
N ILE A 474 -12.37 -3.87 -57.02
CA ILE A 474 -12.40 -2.49 -57.54
C ILE A 474 -12.51 -2.57 -59.06
N PHE A 475 -13.63 -2.07 -59.59
CA PHE A 475 -13.98 -2.23 -61.00
C PHE A 475 -14.16 -0.89 -61.73
N GLU A 476 -14.21 0.23 -60.99
CA GLU A 476 -14.52 1.54 -61.54
C GLU A 476 -13.40 2.53 -61.25
N ASN A 477 -13.15 3.45 -62.17
CA ASN A 477 -12.20 4.54 -61.94
C ASN A 477 -12.78 5.51 -60.90
N GLY A 478 -11.98 5.89 -59.92
CA GLY A 478 -12.45 6.78 -58.86
C GLY A 478 -11.51 6.89 -57.67
N HIS A 479 -11.91 7.71 -56.70
CA HIS A 479 -11.25 7.76 -55.40
C HIS A 479 -11.83 6.69 -54.48
N TYR A 480 -10.93 5.96 -53.83
CA TYR A 480 -11.28 4.98 -52.80
C TYR A 480 -10.57 5.36 -51.51
N TYR A 481 -11.32 5.32 -50.41
CA TYR A 481 -10.88 5.56 -49.05
C TYR A 481 -10.93 4.25 -48.28
N TYR A 482 -9.87 3.96 -47.54
CA TYR A 482 -9.74 2.75 -46.75
C TYR A 482 -9.49 3.06 -45.28
N TRP A 483 -10.08 2.24 -44.42
CA TRP A 483 -9.81 2.22 -42.99
C TRP A 483 -9.39 0.83 -42.57
N LEU A 484 -8.56 0.76 -41.54
CA LEU A 484 -8.22 -0.46 -40.83
C LEU A 484 -8.97 -0.45 -39.51
N GLN A 485 -9.87 -1.41 -39.31
CA GLN A 485 -10.50 -1.64 -38.01
C GLN A 485 -9.63 -2.64 -37.24
N ASN A 486 -9.12 -2.21 -36.09
CA ASN A 486 -8.53 -3.08 -35.07
C ASN A 486 -9.66 -3.61 -34.18
N SER A 487 -9.69 -4.92 -33.94
CA SER A 487 -10.64 -5.57 -33.03
C SER A 487 -9.88 -6.32 -31.97
N ASP A 488 -10.14 -6.01 -30.71
CA ASP A 488 -9.45 -6.55 -29.55
C ASP A 488 -10.23 -7.73 -28.93
N MET A 489 -9.55 -8.59 -28.16
CA MET A 489 -10.13 -9.80 -27.56
C MET A 489 -11.16 -9.47 -26.47
N ASP A 490 -11.09 -8.27 -25.88
CA ASP A 490 -12.06 -7.73 -24.92
C ASP A 490 -13.35 -7.21 -25.59
N GLY A 491 -13.42 -7.26 -26.93
CA GLY A 491 -14.55 -6.80 -27.73
C GLY A 491 -14.50 -5.32 -28.10
N SER A 492 -13.46 -4.59 -27.68
CA SER A 492 -13.26 -3.20 -28.10
C SER A 492 -12.78 -3.11 -29.56
N VAL A 493 -13.04 -1.95 -30.18
CA VAL A 493 -12.77 -1.72 -31.61
C VAL A 493 -12.19 -0.33 -31.81
N GLN A 494 -11.11 -0.24 -32.58
CA GLN A 494 -10.47 1.01 -32.99
C GLN A 494 -10.37 1.11 -34.51
N PHE A 495 -10.27 2.32 -35.06
CA PHE A 495 -10.17 2.55 -36.51
C PHE A 495 -8.97 3.44 -36.86
N HIS A 496 -8.23 3.06 -37.90
CA HIS A 496 -7.10 3.81 -38.44
C HIS A 496 -7.35 4.18 -39.91
N GLY A 497 -6.91 5.38 -40.32
CA GLY A 497 -7.13 5.93 -41.65
C GLY A 497 -7.88 7.27 -41.61
N PRO A 498 -8.47 7.71 -42.74
CA PRO A 498 -8.47 7.03 -44.04
C PRO A 498 -7.09 7.08 -44.71
N VAL A 499 -6.77 6.06 -45.49
CA VAL A 499 -5.82 6.20 -46.62
C VAL A 499 -6.61 6.26 -47.91
N SER A 500 -6.22 7.10 -48.85
CA SER A 500 -6.91 7.23 -50.12
C SER A 500 -6.01 6.90 -51.30
N ILE A 501 -6.62 6.33 -52.33
CA ILE A 501 -5.98 6.05 -53.60
C ILE A 501 -6.89 6.50 -54.73
N GLN A 502 -6.31 7.11 -55.75
CA GLN A 502 -7.02 7.35 -57.00
C GLN A 502 -6.80 6.16 -57.91
N PHE A 503 -7.80 5.31 -58.03
CA PHE A 503 -7.76 4.17 -58.90
C PHE A 503 -8.10 4.60 -60.33
N THR A 504 -7.14 4.41 -61.23
CA THR A 504 -7.36 4.54 -62.68
C THR A 504 -6.97 3.23 -63.31
N ALA A 505 -7.94 2.50 -63.84
CA ALA A 505 -7.68 1.32 -64.65
C ALA A 505 -6.80 1.74 -65.84
N ALA A 506 -5.61 1.15 -65.93
CA ALA A 506 -4.69 1.42 -67.03
C ALA A 506 -5.35 1.05 -68.36
N GLN A 507 -5.62 2.05 -69.21
CA GLN A 507 -5.94 1.82 -70.62
C GLN A 507 -4.62 1.49 -71.35
N GLY A 508 -4.35 0.19 -71.53
CA GLY A 508 -3.25 -0.26 -72.39
C GLY A 508 -3.07 -1.77 -72.36
N ASP A 509 -3.50 -2.44 -73.44
CA ASP A 509 -3.21 -3.82 -73.88
C ASP A 509 -2.52 -4.76 -72.85
N ILE A 510 -3.28 -5.16 -71.83
CA ILE A 510 -2.99 -6.31 -70.98
C ILE A 510 -3.91 -7.44 -71.48
N PRO A 511 -3.47 -8.71 -71.58
CA PRO A 511 -4.40 -9.80 -71.83
C PRO A 511 -5.49 -9.74 -70.76
N GLU A 512 -6.71 -9.42 -71.17
CA GLU A 512 -7.89 -9.41 -70.30
C GLU A 512 -7.91 -10.75 -69.59
N LEU A 513 -7.83 -10.75 -68.26
CA LEU A 513 -7.99 -11.96 -67.45
C LEU A 513 -9.25 -12.64 -67.99
N PRO A 514 -9.16 -13.85 -68.56
CA PRO A 514 -10.26 -14.41 -69.29
C PRO A 514 -11.44 -14.48 -68.32
N LEU A 515 -12.50 -13.71 -68.60
CA LEU A 515 -13.70 -13.81 -67.79
C LEU A 515 -14.12 -15.28 -67.83
N VAL A 516 -14.24 -15.87 -66.65
CA VAL A 516 -14.80 -17.21 -66.51
C VAL A 516 -16.22 -17.07 -66.02
N THR A 517 -17.11 -17.84 -66.62
CA THR A 517 -18.47 -17.97 -66.09
C THR A 517 -18.36 -18.66 -64.74
N GLN A 518 -18.72 -17.99 -63.65
CA GLN A 518 -18.61 -18.56 -62.31
C GLN A 518 -19.58 -17.91 -61.32
N LEU A 519 -20.10 -18.73 -60.39
CA LEU A 519 -20.76 -18.27 -59.16
C LEU A 519 -19.73 -18.10 -58.03
N LYS A 520 -19.55 -16.86 -57.57
CA LYS A 520 -18.56 -16.47 -56.54
C LYS A 520 -19.14 -16.69 -55.12
N PRO A 521 -18.30 -16.63 -54.06
CA PRO A 521 -18.76 -16.81 -52.68
C PRO A 521 -19.85 -15.82 -52.29
N VAL A 522 -20.86 -16.31 -51.56
CA VAL A 522 -21.96 -15.50 -51.03
C VAL A 522 -21.45 -14.73 -49.82
N TYR A 523 -21.78 -13.45 -49.69
CA TYR A 523 -21.33 -12.62 -48.58
C TYR A 523 -22.43 -11.66 -48.08
N PRO A 524 -22.54 -11.42 -46.76
CA PRO A 524 -21.89 -12.18 -45.69
C PRO A 524 -22.36 -13.66 -45.68
N ASN A 525 -21.60 -14.56 -45.05
CA ASN A 525 -22.00 -15.95 -44.88
C ASN A 525 -21.34 -16.52 -43.60
N PRO A 526 -22.07 -16.67 -42.47
CA PRO A 526 -23.52 -16.56 -42.33
C PRO A 526 -24.09 -15.14 -42.58
N PHE A 527 -25.34 -15.04 -43.04
CA PHE A 527 -26.02 -13.76 -43.30
C PHE A 527 -27.30 -13.58 -42.47
N ASN A 528 -27.69 -12.33 -42.16
CA ASN A 528 -28.93 -11.97 -41.46
C ASN A 528 -29.50 -10.61 -41.92
N PRO A 529 -30.68 -10.52 -42.53
CA PRO A 529 -31.29 -11.49 -43.45
C PRO A 529 -30.84 -11.27 -44.91
N ILE A 530 -29.93 -10.31 -45.18
CA ILE A 530 -29.51 -9.95 -46.55
C ILE A 530 -28.17 -10.60 -46.91
N ALA A 531 -28.13 -11.27 -48.06
CA ALA A 531 -26.93 -11.82 -48.68
C ALA A 531 -26.72 -11.26 -50.09
N PHE A 532 -25.47 -10.99 -50.44
CA PHE A 532 -25.03 -10.68 -51.79
C PHE A 532 -24.46 -11.92 -52.48
N ILE A 533 -24.89 -12.14 -53.72
CA ILE A 533 -24.53 -13.31 -54.52
C ILE A 533 -23.81 -12.80 -55.79
N PRO A 534 -22.47 -12.66 -55.74
CA PRO A 534 -21.67 -12.24 -56.89
C PRO A 534 -21.49 -13.36 -57.93
N PHE A 535 -21.44 -13.00 -59.21
CA PHE A 535 -21.13 -13.91 -60.31
C PHE A 535 -20.41 -13.19 -61.47
N SER A 536 -19.71 -13.95 -62.32
CA SER A 536 -19.09 -13.45 -63.54
C SER A 536 -19.54 -14.26 -64.74
N LEU A 537 -19.55 -13.62 -65.92
CA LEU A 537 -19.89 -14.25 -67.20
C LEU A 537 -18.76 -14.05 -68.20
N LYS A 538 -18.27 -15.16 -68.79
CA LYS A 538 -17.29 -15.12 -69.89
C LYS A 538 -17.83 -14.40 -71.12
N GLU A 539 -19.07 -14.72 -71.48
CA GLU A 539 -19.79 -14.19 -72.64
C GLU A 539 -21.23 -13.85 -72.25
N SER A 540 -21.94 -13.09 -73.08
CA SER A 540 -23.34 -12.75 -72.84
C SER A 540 -24.20 -14.01 -72.75
N ALA A 541 -24.90 -14.20 -71.63
CA ALA A 541 -25.69 -15.40 -71.36
C ALA A 541 -27.02 -15.05 -70.69
N THR A 542 -28.04 -15.88 -70.90
CA THR A 542 -29.26 -15.83 -70.09
C THR A 542 -28.98 -16.43 -68.72
N VAL A 543 -29.19 -15.66 -67.65
CA VAL A 543 -28.88 -16.05 -66.27
C VAL A 543 -30.16 -16.22 -65.44
N ASN A 544 -30.23 -17.33 -64.71
CA ASN A 544 -31.30 -17.60 -63.75
C ASN A 544 -30.71 -18.13 -62.45
N PHE A 545 -31.28 -17.72 -61.32
CA PHE A 545 -30.94 -18.25 -60.00
C PHE A 545 -32.11 -19.02 -59.40
N GLU A 546 -31.79 -20.14 -58.77
CA GLU A 546 -32.71 -21.00 -58.02
C GLU A 546 -32.11 -21.27 -56.64
N ILE A 547 -32.84 -20.97 -55.58
CA ILE A 547 -32.39 -21.17 -54.20
C ILE A 547 -33.17 -22.34 -53.60
N TYR A 548 -32.47 -23.30 -53.01
CA TYR A 548 -33.05 -24.48 -52.40
C TYR A 548 -32.74 -24.53 -50.90
N ASN A 549 -33.67 -25.06 -50.11
CA ASN A 549 -33.40 -25.35 -48.69
C ASN A 549 -32.58 -26.65 -48.54
N ALA A 550 -32.18 -26.98 -47.30
CA ALA A 550 -31.44 -28.20 -46.98
C ALA A 550 -32.15 -29.53 -47.37
N ARG A 551 -33.47 -29.50 -47.64
CA ARG A 551 -34.25 -30.66 -48.13
C ARG A 551 -34.32 -30.73 -49.66
N GLY A 552 -33.66 -29.82 -50.37
CA GLY A 552 -33.70 -29.73 -51.84
C GLY A 552 -34.99 -29.14 -52.38
N GLN A 553 -35.85 -28.55 -51.54
CA GLN A 553 -37.06 -27.87 -52.00
C GLN A 553 -36.68 -26.49 -52.53
N LEU A 554 -37.24 -26.12 -53.68
CA LEU A 554 -37.05 -24.79 -54.28
C LEU A 554 -37.77 -23.74 -53.42
N VAL A 555 -37.03 -22.69 -53.06
CA VAL A 555 -37.43 -21.60 -52.17
C VAL A 555 -37.62 -20.29 -52.93
N LYS A 556 -36.71 -19.96 -53.85
CA LYS A 556 -36.77 -18.70 -54.60
C LYS A 556 -36.25 -18.86 -56.03
N ARG A 557 -36.91 -18.23 -57.00
CA ARG A 557 -36.45 -18.07 -58.39
C ARG A 557 -36.19 -16.61 -58.69
N ILE A 558 -35.01 -16.33 -59.23
CA ILE A 558 -34.61 -14.99 -59.63
C ILE A 558 -34.18 -15.04 -61.11
N PRO A 559 -35.12 -14.84 -62.05
CA PRO A 559 -34.80 -14.82 -63.48
C PRO A 559 -34.19 -13.46 -63.86
N LEU A 560 -32.89 -13.44 -64.18
CA LEU A 560 -32.19 -12.21 -64.55
C LEU A 560 -32.23 -11.92 -66.05
N GLY A 561 -32.61 -12.89 -66.87
CA GLY A 561 -32.64 -12.78 -68.32
C GLY A 561 -31.23 -12.65 -68.93
N GLN A 562 -31.13 -12.07 -70.12
CA GLN A 562 -29.86 -11.88 -70.80
C GLN A 562 -28.97 -10.88 -70.04
N LYS A 563 -27.75 -11.30 -69.71
CA LYS A 563 -26.71 -10.45 -69.09
C LYS A 563 -25.47 -10.44 -69.97
N ALA A 564 -24.86 -9.27 -70.13
CA ALA A 564 -23.63 -9.11 -70.90
C ALA A 564 -22.44 -9.80 -70.19
N ALA A 565 -21.37 -10.07 -70.94
CA ALA A 565 -20.09 -10.48 -70.36
C ALA A 565 -19.64 -9.45 -69.31
N GLY A 566 -19.17 -9.90 -68.16
CA GLY A 566 -18.83 -9.01 -67.04
C GLY A 566 -19.05 -9.62 -65.67
N ASN A 567 -18.72 -8.84 -64.63
CA ASN A 567 -19.06 -9.15 -63.25
C ASN A 567 -20.45 -8.58 -62.91
N HIS A 568 -21.23 -9.34 -62.16
CA HIS A 568 -22.60 -9.01 -61.77
C HIS A 568 -22.86 -9.43 -60.32
N ARG A 569 -23.92 -8.90 -59.70
CA ARG A 569 -24.34 -9.24 -58.34
C ARG A 569 -25.86 -9.23 -58.22
N ILE A 570 -26.40 -10.14 -57.42
CA ILE A 570 -27.79 -10.08 -56.95
C ILE A 570 -27.85 -10.03 -55.43
N GLU A 571 -28.97 -9.57 -54.92
CA GLU A 571 -29.30 -9.53 -53.49
C GLU A 571 -30.38 -10.56 -53.19
N TRP A 572 -30.24 -11.26 -52.07
CA TRP A 572 -31.28 -12.11 -51.51
C TRP A 572 -31.54 -11.72 -50.05
N ASP A 573 -32.78 -11.38 -49.77
CA ASP A 573 -33.31 -10.90 -48.49
C ASP A 573 -33.77 -12.02 -47.54
N GLY A 574 -33.37 -13.27 -47.82
CA GLY A 574 -33.76 -14.42 -47.01
C GLY A 574 -35.26 -14.76 -47.08
N ARG A 575 -36.00 -14.24 -48.08
CA ARG A 575 -37.42 -14.57 -48.31
C ARG A 575 -37.61 -15.57 -49.45
N ASP A 576 -38.69 -16.34 -49.42
CA ASP A 576 -39.10 -17.24 -50.50
C ASP A 576 -39.85 -16.51 -51.63
N ASP A 577 -40.28 -17.23 -52.67
CA ASP A 577 -41.05 -16.70 -53.81
C ASP A 577 -42.42 -16.12 -53.42
N GLN A 578 -42.95 -16.46 -52.24
CA GLN A 578 -44.19 -15.89 -51.70
C GLN A 578 -43.94 -14.67 -50.80
N GLY A 579 -42.68 -14.24 -50.65
CA GLY A 579 -42.28 -13.13 -49.79
C GLY A 579 -42.25 -13.49 -48.29
N ILE A 580 -42.32 -14.78 -47.95
CA ILE A 580 -42.27 -15.28 -46.57
C ILE A 580 -40.82 -15.49 -46.15
N ASN A 581 -40.49 -15.14 -44.90
CA ASN A 581 -39.13 -15.29 -44.40
C ASN A 581 -38.73 -16.78 -44.30
N CYS A 582 -37.59 -17.14 -44.86
CA CYS A 582 -37.00 -18.46 -44.75
C CYS A 582 -36.49 -18.73 -43.31
N THR A 583 -36.39 -19.98 -42.88
CA THR A 583 -35.90 -20.33 -41.52
C THR A 583 -34.37 -20.27 -41.45
N THR A 584 -33.80 -20.09 -40.26
CA THR A 584 -32.36 -20.29 -40.02
C THR A 584 -31.94 -21.66 -40.56
N GLY A 585 -30.82 -21.72 -41.28
CA GLY A 585 -30.33 -22.97 -41.86
C GLY A 585 -29.51 -22.81 -43.13
N VAL A 586 -29.19 -23.96 -43.73
CA VAL A 586 -28.38 -24.05 -44.96
C VAL A 586 -29.26 -23.95 -46.20
N TYR A 587 -28.82 -23.12 -47.14
CA TYR A 587 -29.42 -22.95 -48.45
C TYR A 587 -28.40 -23.22 -49.56
N HIS A 588 -28.86 -23.82 -50.64
CA HIS A 588 -28.07 -24.08 -51.85
C HIS A 588 -28.55 -23.14 -52.95
N ILE A 589 -27.68 -22.25 -53.40
CA ILE A 589 -27.94 -21.32 -54.48
C ILE A 589 -27.37 -21.94 -55.75
N ARG A 590 -28.23 -22.11 -56.76
CA ARG A 590 -27.87 -22.57 -58.09
C ARG A 590 -27.99 -21.43 -59.08
N MET A 591 -26.93 -21.16 -59.81
CA MET A 591 -26.94 -20.28 -60.97
C MET A 591 -26.94 -21.13 -62.24
N THR A 592 -27.75 -20.76 -63.22
CA THR A 592 -27.68 -21.27 -64.59
C THR A 592 -27.37 -20.11 -65.52
N ALA A 593 -26.29 -20.21 -66.29
CA ALA A 593 -25.85 -19.22 -67.26
C ALA A 593 -25.68 -19.89 -68.63
N GLY A 594 -26.64 -19.68 -69.54
CA GLY A 594 -26.68 -20.41 -70.81
C GLY A 594 -26.84 -21.92 -70.60
N THR A 595 -25.84 -22.71 -70.99
CA THR A 595 -25.79 -24.17 -70.78
C THR A 595 -25.02 -24.59 -69.53
N GLU A 596 -24.35 -23.66 -68.85
CA GLU A 596 -23.53 -23.93 -67.67
C GLU A 596 -24.33 -23.74 -66.37
N SER A 597 -24.03 -24.55 -65.34
CA SER A 597 -24.69 -24.45 -64.04
C SER A 597 -23.67 -24.53 -62.89
N PHE A 598 -23.86 -23.68 -61.89
CA PHE A 598 -22.96 -23.49 -60.75
C PHE A 598 -23.76 -23.51 -59.46
N SER A 599 -23.17 -24.00 -58.37
CA SER A 599 -23.83 -24.03 -57.07
C SER A 599 -22.94 -23.54 -55.94
N ARG A 600 -23.53 -22.82 -54.97
CA ARG A 600 -22.88 -22.40 -53.74
C ARG A 600 -23.78 -22.60 -52.53
N LYS A 601 -23.17 -22.73 -51.36
CA LYS A 601 -23.87 -22.84 -50.07
C LYS A 601 -23.94 -21.45 -49.44
N ALA A 602 -25.07 -21.13 -48.82
CA ALA A 602 -25.27 -19.98 -47.95
C ALA A 602 -25.89 -20.44 -46.62
N VAL A 603 -25.57 -19.75 -45.53
CA VAL A 603 -26.09 -20.02 -44.18
C VAL A 603 -26.86 -18.80 -43.71
N LEU A 604 -28.19 -18.93 -43.61
CA LEU A 604 -29.03 -17.90 -43.01
C LEU A 604 -29.03 -18.11 -41.50
N MET A 605 -28.66 -17.09 -40.75
CA MET A 605 -28.70 -17.05 -39.29
C MET A 605 -29.64 -15.92 -38.88
N LYS A 606 -30.73 -16.23 -38.17
CA LYS A 606 -31.65 -15.22 -37.64
C LYS A 606 -31.37 -14.91 -36.20
#